data_AF-A0A6L4Z4M2-F1
#
_entry.id   AF-A0A6L4Z4M2-F1
#
_cell.length_a   1.000
_cell.length_b   1.000
_cell.length_c   1.000
_cell.angle_alpha   90.00
_cell.angle_beta   90.00
_cell.angle_gamma   90.00
#
_symmetry.space_group_name_H-M   'P 1'
#
loop_
_entity.id
_entity.type
_entity.pdbx_description
1 polymer ?
#
loop_
_entity_poly.entity_id
_entity_poly.type
_entity_poly.pdbx_seq_one_letter_code
_entity_poly.pdbx_strand_id
1 'polypeptide(L)' 'MYLNEKLIKNADLVVPFVGCPVGEPVTDCPFIAFWKETDTGKRIKQIEKKSEEELEQLRIFHKVCILWKIDQLQE' A
#
# COMPACT_ATOMS: atom_id res chain seq x y z
N MET A 1 -17.56 12.57 4.92
CA MET A 1 -17.24 11.27 5.56
C MET A 1 -16.42 10.48 4.54
N TYR A 2 -15.13 10.26 4.79
CA TYR A 2 -14.18 9.67 3.83
C TYR A 2 -14.07 8.14 3.92
N LEU A 3 -15.12 7.47 4.41
CA LEU A 3 -15.16 6.02 4.55
C LEU A 3 -16.31 5.49 3.70
N ASN A 4 -15.97 4.94 2.54
CA ASN A 4 -16.87 4.16 1.70
C ASN A 4 -16.52 2.67 1.76
N GLU A 5 -17.40 1.82 1.25
CA GLU A 5 -17.23 0.36 1.30
C GLU A 5 -15.91 -0.11 0.68
N LYS A 6 -15.45 0.56 -0.39
CA LYS A 6 -14.20 0.22 -1.06
C LYS A 6 -12.97 0.49 -0.18
N LEU A 7 -12.95 1.62 0.53
CA LEU A 7 -11.91 1.92 1.51
C LEU A 7 -11.91 0.95 2.68
N ILE A 8 -13.09 0.59 3.19
CA ILE A 8 -13.22 -0.37 4.29
C ILE A 8 -12.67 -1.74 3.85
N LYS A 9 -13.02 -2.20 2.65
CA LYS A 9 -12.53 -3.45 2.07
C LYS A 9 -11.01 -3.46 1.87
N ASN A 10 -10.42 -2.30 1.59
CA ASN A 10 -9.00 -2.15 1.27
C ASN A 10 -8.20 -1.44 2.38
N ALA A 11 -8.69 -1.48 3.63
CA ALA A 11 -8.09 -0.77 4.75
C ALA A 11 -6.63 -1.18 5.03
N ASP A 12 -6.28 -2.43 4.74
CA ASP A 12 -4.92 -2.96 4.85
C ASP A 12 -3.92 -2.31 3.87
N LEU A 13 -4.41 -1.80 2.73
CA LEU A 13 -3.57 -1.11 1.76
C LEU A 13 -3.33 0.36 2.14
N VAL A 14 -4.05 0.92 3.11
CA VAL A 14 -3.89 2.33 3.49
C VAL A 14 -2.46 2.60 4.00
N VAL A 15 -1.92 1.72 4.84
CA VAL A 15 -0.57 1.86 5.40
C VAL A 15 0.51 1.86 4.31
N PRO A 16 0.60 0.84 3.42
CA PRO A 16 1.62 0.83 2.38
C PRO A 16 1.46 1.97 1.36
N PHE A 17 0.27 2.55 1.19
CA PHE A 17 0.06 3.76 0.37
C PHE A 17 0.64 5.04 1.00
N VAL A 18 0.94 5.04 2.30
CA VAL A 18 1.49 6.20 3.03
C VAL A 18 3.01 6.09 3.17
N GLY A 19 3.56 4.88 3.26
CA GLY A 19 4.99 4.63 3.39
C GLY A 19 5.31 3.15 3.58
N CYS A 20 6.59 2.78 3.55
CA CYS A 20 6.99 1.41 3.90
C CYS A 20 6.98 1.24 5.44
N PRO A 21 6.29 0.21 5.97
CA PRO A 21 6.23 0.00 7.41
C PRO A 21 7.49 -0.66 8.00
N VAL A 22 8.43 -1.10 7.15
CA VAL A 22 9.64 -1.86 7.55
C VAL A 22 10.89 -1.17 6.98
N GLY A 23 11.04 0.11 7.30
CA GLY A 23 12.20 0.94 6.89
C GLY A 23 12.20 1.33 5.42
N GLU A 24 13.37 1.34 4.79
CA GLU A 24 13.56 1.75 3.39
C GLU A 24 12.86 0.79 2.41
N PRO A 25 12.09 1.26 1.42
CA PRO A 25 11.50 0.38 0.42
C PRO A 25 12.54 -0.39 -0.39
N VAL A 26 12.12 -1.53 -0.94
CA VAL A 26 12.84 -2.14 -2.07
C VAL A 26 12.79 -1.21 -3.29
N THR A 27 13.83 -1.26 -4.13
CA THR A 27 14.02 -0.35 -5.28
C THR A 27 12.77 -0.22 -6.16
N ASP A 28 12.09 -1.33 -6.43
CA ASP A 28 10.93 -1.38 -7.33
C ASP A 28 9.59 -1.46 -6.58
N CYS A 29 9.52 -0.90 -5.37
CA CYS A 29 8.28 -0.89 -4.60
C CYS A 29 7.18 -0.09 -5.34
N PRO A 30 6.06 -0.73 -5.75
CA PRO A 30 5.01 -0.06 -6.53
C PRO A 30 4.29 1.03 -5.72
N PHE A 31 4.41 0.99 -4.39
CA PHE A 31 3.77 1.96 -3.52
C PHE A 31 4.46 3.33 -3.50
N ILE A 32 5.75 3.40 -3.88
CA ILE A 32 6.52 4.66 -3.92
C ILE A 32 5.82 5.73 -4.76
N ALA A 33 5.14 5.31 -5.83
CA ALA A 33 4.38 6.21 -6.70
C ALA A 33 3.28 7.00 -5.96
N PHE A 34 2.73 6.46 -4.87
CA PHE A 34 1.65 7.08 -4.09
C PHE A 34 2.16 7.98 -2.96
N TRP A 35 3.43 7.85 -2.57
CA TRP A 35 3.97 8.55 -1.40
C TRP A 35 4.22 10.03 -1.64
N LYS A 36 4.42 10.42 -2.91
CA LYS A 36 4.58 11.83 -3.32
C LYS A 36 3.31 12.65 -3.09
N GLU A 37 2.14 12.02 -3.04
CA GLU A 37 0.87 12.70 -2.80
C GLU A 37 0.64 12.89 -1.31
N THR A 38 0.83 14.11 -0.79
CA THR A 38 0.68 14.42 0.65
C THR A 38 -0.76 14.66 1.07
N ASP A 39 -1.69 14.88 0.13
CA ASP A 39 -3.11 15.05 0.42
C ASP A 39 -3.79 13.68 0.61
N THR A 40 -4.23 13.42 1.83
CA THR A 40 -4.92 12.18 2.21
C THR A 40 -6.16 11.90 1.35
N GLY A 41 -6.93 12.93 1.00
CA GLY A 41 -8.12 12.77 0.16
C GLY A 41 -7.78 12.38 -1.28
N LYS A 42 -6.70 12.94 -1.84
CA LYS A 42 -6.20 12.56 -3.17
C LYS A 42 -5.60 11.15 -3.17
N ARG A 43 -4.90 10.76 -2.10
CA ARG A 43 -4.36 9.40 -1.93
C ARG A 43 -5.48 8.37 -1.83
N ILE A 44 -6.55 8.67 -1.08
CA ILE A 44 -7.77 7.85 -1.04
C ILE A 44 -8.38 7.68 -2.44
N LYS A 45 -8.49 8.77 -3.21
CA LYS A 45 -8.99 8.70 -4.59
C LYS A 45 -8.14 7.83 -5.51
N GLN A 46 -6.85 7.66 -5.23
CA GLN A 46 -6.00 6.75 -6.01
C GLN A 46 -6.38 5.29 -5.76
N ILE A 47 -6.71 4.92 -4.52
CA ILE A 47 -7.23 3.58 -4.17
C ILE A 47 -8.59 3.36 -4.85
N GLU A 48 -9.47 4.36 -4.79
CA GLU A 48 -10.80 4.26 -5.40
C GLU A 48 -10.77 4.08 -6.92
N LYS A 49 -9.82 4.73 -7.61
CA LYS A 49 -9.65 4.67 -9.07
C LYS A 49 -9.06 3.36 -9.57
N LYS A 50 -8.41 2.58 -8.71
CA LYS A 50 -7.83 1.29 -9.11
C LYS A 50 -8.89 0.20 -9.26
N SER A 51 -8.67 -0.71 -10.20
CA SER A 51 -9.49 -1.90 -10.28
C SER A 51 -9.27 -2.80 -9.06
N GLU A 52 -10.23 -3.67 -8.76
CA GLU A 52 -10.07 -4.66 -7.68
C GLU A 52 -8.87 -5.60 -7.95
N GLU A 53 -8.60 -5.91 -9.22
CA GLU A 53 -7.45 -6.72 -9.63
C GLU A 53 -6.12 -6.02 -9.35
N GLU A 54 -6.00 -4.72 -9.65
CA GLU A 54 -4.81 -3.95 -9.32
C GLU A 54 -4.59 -3.86 -7.80
N LEU A 55 -5.66 -3.70 -7.04
CA LEU A 55 -5.59 -3.65 -5.57
C LEU A 55 -5.15 -4.99 -4.99
N GLU A 56 -5.63 -6.10 -5.56
CA GLU A 56 -5.21 -7.44 -5.13
C GLU A 56 -3.74 -7.73 -5.47
N GLN A 57 -3.28 -7.31 -6.65
CA GLN A 57 -1.86 -7.44 -7.01
C GLN A 57 -0.95 -6.66 -6.05
N LEU A 58 -1.34 -5.43 -5.68
CA LEU A 58 -0.63 -4.63 -4.69
C LEU A 58 -0.60 -5.30 -3.32
N ARG A 59 -1.71 -5.92 -2.90
CA ARG A 59 -1.83 -6.65 -1.65
C ARG A 59 -0.90 -7.87 -1.61
N ILE A 60 -0.90 -8.67 -2.67
CA ILE A 60 -0.03 -9.84 -2.80
C ILE A 60 1.44 -9.41 -2.75
N PHE A 61 1.83 -8.40 -3.53
CA PHE A 61 3.19 -7.85 -3.48
C PHE A 61 3.57 -7.42 -2.07
N HIS A 62 2.71 -6.62 -1.40
CA HIS A 62 3.00 -6.10 -0.07
C HIS A 62 3.21 -7.24 0.94
N LYS A 63 2.33 -8.24 0.93
CA LYS A 63 2.42 -9.40 1.84
C LYS A 63 3.72 -10.17 1.65
N VAL A 64 4.09 -10.49 0.41
CA VAL A 64 5.33 -11.22 0.11
C VAL A 64 6.56 -10.40 0.51
N CYS A 65 6.58 -9.11 0.17
CA CYS A 65 7.69 -8.20 0.50
C CYS A 65 7.90 -8.07 2.02
N ILE A 66 6.82 -7.94 2.80
CA ILE A 66 6.89 -7.85 4.26
C ILE A 66 7.40 -9.13 4.87
N LEU A 67 6.92 -10.30 4.44
CA LEU A 67 7.39 -11.58 4.94
C LEU A 67 8.88 -11.77 4.68
N TRP A 68 9.34 -11.47 3.45
CA TRP A 68 10.76 -11.52 3.10
C TRP A 68 11.60 -10.55 3.95
N LYS A 69 11.15 -9.31 4.13
CA LYS A 69 11.87 -8.34 4.97
C LYS A 69 11.95 -8.74 6.43
N ILE A 70 10.88 -9.30 6.99
CA ILE A 70 10.86 -9.75 8.39
C ILE A 70 11.85 -10.89 8.58
N ASP A 71 11.88 -11.84 7.65
CA ASP A 71 12.83 -12.96 7.66
C ASP A 71 14.29 -12.46 7.68
N GLN A 72 14.63 -11.48 6.84
CA GLN A 72 15.95 -10.84 6.82
C GLN A 72 16.31 -10.04 8.09
N LEU A 73 15.33 -9.68 8.91
CA LEU A 73 15.57 -8.97 10.19
C LEU A 73 15.74 -9.93 11.38
N GLN A 74 15.52 -11.23 11.17
CA GLN A 74 15.69 -12.27 12.18
C GLN A 74 17.07 -12.95 12.13
N GLU A 75 17.89 -12.59 11.14
CA GLU A 75 19.30 -12.97 10.99
C GLU A 75 20.24 -11.89 11.58
#